data_AF-A0A380DZE8-F1
#
_entry.id   AF-A0A380DZE8-F1
#
_cell.length_a   1.000
_cell.length_b   1.000
_cell.length_c   1.000
_cell.angle_alpha   90.00
_cell.angle_beta   90.00
_cell.angle_gamma   90.00
#
_symmetry.space_group_name_H-M   'P 1'
#
loop_
_entity.id
_entity.type
_entity.pdbx_description
1 polymer ?
#
loop_
_entity_poly.entity_id
_entity_poly.type
_entity_poly.pdbx_seq_one_letter_code
_entity_poly.pdbx_strand_id
1 'polypeptide(L)'
;MFVIPGNEAMTPIAEVHTEISESDHQGILDFAKQQNVDWVVIGPEQPLIDGLADILRANGFKVFGPNKQAAQIEGSKLFAKKIMENIIFQLLIIKKLSEKKDA
;
A
#
# COMPACT_ATOMS: atom_id res chain seq x y z
N MET A 1 -19.24 7.86 2.12
CA MET A 1 -17.87 7.31 2.08
C MET A 1 -17.94 6.07 1.23
N PHE A 2 -17.04 5.94 0.24
CA PHE A 2 -16.96 4.75 -0.60
C PHE A 2 -15.84 3.85 -0.07
N VAL A 3 -16.05 2.52 -0.12
CA VAL A 3 -15.03 1.54 0.25
C VAL A 3 -14.92 0.49 -0.87
N ILE A 4 -13.69 0.24 -1.31
CA ILE A 4 -13.36 -0.71 -2.37
C ILE A 4 -12.26 -1.67 -1.86
N PRO A 5 -12.41 -2.99 -2.00
CA PRO A 5 -13.68 -3.70 -2.20
C PRO A 5 -14.57 -3.66 -0.96
N GLY A 6 -13.96 -3.49 0.23
CA GLY A 6 -14.65 -3.53 1.51
C GLY A 6 -15.25 -4.90 1.85
N ASN A 7 -16.16 -4.90 2.82
CA ASN A 7 -16.95 -6.08 3.19
C ASN A 7 -18.35 -5.66 3.65
N GLU A 8 -19.27 -6.63 3.73
CA GLU A 8 -20.68 -6.36 4.06
C GLU A 8 -20.88 -5.67 5.42
N ALA A 9 -19.99 -5.92 6.39
CA ALA A 9 -20.08 -5.32 7.72
C ALA A 9 -19.86 -3.79 7.72
N MET A 10 -19.35 -3.22 6.63
CA MET A 10 -19.13 -1.77 6.47
C MET A 10 -20.34 -1.02 5.90
N THR A 11 -21.35 -1.73 5.37
CA THR A 11 -22.55 -1.12 4.78
C THR A 11 -23.33 -0.15 5.68
N PRO A 12 -23.35 -0.28 7.02
CA PRO A 12 -24.04 0.71 7.87
C PRO A 12 -23.40 2.10 7.87
N ILE A 13 -22.14 2.22 7.40
CA ILE A 13 -21.35 3.45 7.49
C ILE A 13 -20.73 3.88 6.15
N ALA A 14 -20.83 3.07 5.09
CA ALA A 14 -20.22 3.30 3.80
C ALA A 14 -20.97 2.63 2.65
N GLU A 15 -20.82 3.17 1.44
CA GLU A 15 -21.19 2.50 0.20
C GLU A 15 -20.03 1.58 -0.20
N VAL A 16 -20.31 0.28 -0.29
CA VAL A 16 -19.31 -0.78 -0.46
C VAL A 16 -19.39 -1.31 -1.88
N HIS A 17 -18.25 -1.31 -2.58
CA HIS A 17 -18.12 -1.71 -3.98
C HIS A 17 -17.26 -2.97 -4.09
N THR A 18 -17.85 -4.13 -3.82
CA THR A 18 -17.15 -5.42 -3.81
C THR A 18 -16.76 -5.91 -5.21
N GLU A 19 -17.33 -5.30 -6.26
CA GLU A 19 -17.06 -5.60 -7.66
C GLU A 19 -15.71 -5.07 -8.17
N ILE A 20 -15.12 -4.09 -7.48
CA ILE A 20 -13.82 -3.52 -7.85
C ILE A 20 -12.75 -4.12 -6.94
N SER A 21 -11.76 -4.80 -7.52
CA SER A 21 -10.63 -5.36 -6.77
C SER A 21 -9.67 -4.26 -6.30
N GLU A 22 -9.03 -4.43 -5.15
CA GLU A 22 -7.94 -3.54 -4.70
C GLU A 22 -6.74 -3.54 -5.65
N SER A 23 -6.57 -4.59 -6.46
CA SER A 23 -5.56 -4.68 -7.52
C SER A 23 -5.99 -4.05 -8.85
N ASP A 24 -7.26 -3.68 -9.01
CA ASP A 24 -7.77 -3.01 -10.22
C ASP A 24 -7.56 -1.49 -10.12
N HIS A 25 -6.31 -1.05 -10.26
CA HIS A 25 -5.97 0.36 -10.10
C HIS A 25 -6.64 1.26 -11.12
N GLN A 26 -6.90 0.76 -12.33
CA GLN A 26 -7.59 1.53 -13.36
C GLN A 26 -9.07 1.67 -13.01
N GLY A 27 -9.73 0.59 -12.60
CA GLY A 27 -11.11 0.64 -12.10
C GLY A 27 -11.26 1.58 -10.90
N ILE A 28 -10.32 1.56 -9.95
CA ILE A 28 -10.31 2.49 -8.81
C ILE A 28 -10.15 3.94 -9.26
N LEU A 29 -9.25 4.23 -10.21
CA LEU A 29 -9.06 5.56 -10.75
C LEU A 29 -10.32 6.09 -11.45
N ASP A 30 -10.93 5.25 -12.28
CA ASP A 30 -12.12 5.62 -13.04
C ASP A 30 -13.32 5.81 -12.11
N PHE A 31 -13.47 4.96 -11.10
CA PHE A 31 -14.45 5.14 -10.03
C PHE A 31 -14.26 6.47 -9.29
N ALA A 32 -13.02 6.78 -8.88
CA ALA A 32 -12.72 8.02 -8.17
C ALA A 32 -13.06 9.27 -9.02
N LYS A 33 -12.83 9.21 -10.33
CA LYS A 33 -13.24 10.25 -11.29
C LYS A 33 -14.75 10.36 -11.40
N GLN A 34 -15.44 9.23 -11.60
CA GLN A 34 -16.89 9.19 -11.78
C GLN A 34 -17.63 9.75 -10.54
N GLN A 35 -17.16 9.39 -9.35
CA GLN A 35 -17.76 9.82 -8.08
C GLN A 35 -17.25 11.19 -7.59
N ASN A 36 -16.35 11.85 -8.34
CA ASN A 36 -15.73 13.13 -7.97
C ASN A 36 -15.16 13.15 -6.55
N VAL A 37 -14.35 12.14 -6.20
CA VAL A 37 -13.77 11.99 -4.86
C VAL A 37 -12.65 13.01 -4.62
N ASP A 38 -12.65 13.69 -3.47
CA ASP A 38 -11.58 14.64 -3.10
C ASP A 38 -10.33 13.97 -2.52
N TRP A 39 -10.53 12.94 -1.69
CA TRP A 39 -9.49 12.25 -0.92
C TRP A 39 -9.60 10.74 -1.06
N VAL A 40 -8.47 10.08 -1.29
CA VAL A 40 -8.35 8.63 -1.29
C VAL A 40 -7.43 8.20 -0.14
N VAL A 41 -7.88 7.23 0.65
CA VAL A 41 -7.11 6.61 1.73
C VAL A 41 -6.85 5.16 1.36
N ILE A 42 -5.58 4.79 1.21
CA ILE A 42 -5.21 3.43 0.80
C ILE A 42 -4.78 2.67 2.06
N GLY A 43 -5.57 1.66 2.42
CA GLY A 43 -5.31 0.82 3.60
C GLY A 43 -4.34 -0.34 3.32
N PRO A 44 -4.61 -1.20 2.33
CA PRO A 44 -3.76 -2.36 2.06
C PRO A 44 -2.37 -1.97 1.56
N GLU A 45 -1.37 -2.76 1.95
CA GLU A 45 0.04 -2.60 1.57
C GLU A 45 0.27 -2.81 0.06
N GLN A 46 -0.34 -3.84 -0.52
CA GLN A 46 -0.05 -4.27 -1.89
C GLN A 46 -0.34 -3.19 -2.95
N PRO A 47 -1.50 -2.49 -2.94
CA PRO A 47 -1.75 -1.39 -3.87
C PRO A 47 -0.76 -0.22 -3.72
N LEU A 48 -0.25 0.03 -2.50
CA LEU A 48 0.78 1.05 -2.27
C LEU A 48 2.11 0.64 -2.92
N ILE A 49 2.52 -0.62 -2.75
CA ILE A 49 3.72 -1.19 -3.39
C ILE A 49 3.60 -1.16 -4.91
N ASP A 50 2.41 -1.44 -5.44
CA ASP A 50 2.21 -1.51 -6.88
C ASP A 50 2.14 -0.11 -7.52
N GLY A 51 1.80 0.92 -6.73
CA GLY A 51 1.89 2.33 -7.10
C GLY A 51 0.55 3.02 -7.32
N LEU A 52 -0.54 2.49 -6.77
CA LEU A 52 -1.87 3.12 -6.85
C LEU A 52 -1.85 4.58 -6.37
N ALA A 53 -1.11 4.85 -5.30
CA ALA A 53 -0.99 6.20 -4.75
C ALA A 53 -0.38 7.19 -5.75
N ASP A 54 0.58 6.75 -6.56
CA ASP A 54 1.22 7.58 -7.58
C ASP A 54 0.28 7.81 -8.76
N ILE A 55 -0.43 6.77 -9.20
CA ILE A 55 -1.43 6.85 -10.27
C ILE A 55 -2.51 7.89 -9.92
N LEU A 56 -3.06 7.83 -8.70
CA LEU A 56 -4.10 8.75 -8.24
C LEU A 56 -3.57 10.18 -8.11
N ARG A 57 -2.38 10.40 -7.53
CA ARG A 57 -1.78 11.74 -7.44
C ARG A 57 -1.49 12.34 -8.82
N ALA A 58 -1.00 11.54 -9.76
CA ALA A 58 -0.76 11.99 -11.14
C ALA A 58 -2.05 12.43 -11.85
N ASN A 59 -3.21 11.94 -11.40
CA ASN A 59 -4.53 12.32 -11.89
C ASN A 59 -5.22 13.39 -11.03
N GLY A 60 -4.49 14.05 -10.11
CA GLY A 60 -4.98 15.21 -9.35
C GLY A 60 -5.70 14.89 -8.04
N PHE A 61 -5.76 13.63 -7.62
CA PHE A 61 -6.39 13.25 -6.36
C PHE A 61 -5.48 13.50 -5.15
N LYS A 62 -6.07 13.89 -4.02
CA LYS A 62 -5.36 13.90 -2.73
C LYS A 62 -5.33 12.48 -2.19
N VAL A 63 -4.15 11.98 -1.84
CA VAL A 63 -3.98 10.60 -1.42
C VAL A 63 -3.26 10.52 -0.07
N PHE A 64 -3.88 9.84 0.88
CA PHE A 64 -3.25 9.38 2.12
C PHE A 64 -2.70 7.96 1.92
N GLY A 65 -1.38 7.84 1.96
CA GLY A 65 -0.62 6.61 1.71
C GLY A 65 0.74 6.93 1.08
N PRO A 66 1.80 6.16 1.32
CA PRO A 66 3.11 6.40 0.70
C PRO A 66 3.06 6.33 -0.84
N ASN A 67 4.05 6.90 -1.51
CA ASN A 67 4.31 6.59 -2.92
C ASN A 67 4.95 5.20 -3.05
N LYS A 68 5.04 4.67 -4.27
CA LYS A 68 5.61 3.35 -4.56
C LYS A 68 7.01 3.17 -3.98
N GLN A 69 7.85 4.21 -4.10
CA GLN A 69 9.23 4.17 -3.61
C GLN A 69 9.28 4.06 -2.08
N ALA A 70 8.47 4.84 -1.37
CA ALA A 70 8.39 4.80 0.09
C ALA A 70 7.71 3.51 0.60
N ALA A 71 6.73 2.98 -0.14
CA ALA A 71 6.07 1.71 0.18
C ALA A 71 7.03 0.50 0.15
N GLN A 72 8.16 0.60 -0.56
CA GLN A 72 9.19 -0.45 -0.54
C GLN A 72 9.81 -0.70 0.84
N ILE A 73 9.70 0.26 1.78
CA ILE A 73 10.19 0.05 3.15
C ILE A 73 9.43 -1.09 3.82
N GLU A 74 8.13 -1.23 3.56
CA GLU A 74 7.31 -2.32 4.10
C GLU A 74 7.46 -3.58 3.23
N GLY A 75 7.40 -3.42 1.91
CA GLY A 75 7.45 -4.54 0.97
C GLY A 75 8.81 -5.24 0.81
N SER A 76 9.92 -4.62 1.23
CA SER A 76 11.28 -5.15 1.03
C SER A 76 12.13 -5.08 2.29
N LYS A 77 12.26 -6.23 2.97
CA LYS A 77 13.15 -6.40 4.14
C LYS A 77 14.59 -5.96 3.85
N LEU A 78 15.11 -6.22 2.66
CA LEU A 78 16.47 -5.81 2.29
C LEU A 78 16.59 -4.30 2.14
N PHE A 79 15.60 -3.66 1.51
CA PHE A 79 15.57 -2.21 1.34
C PHE A 79 15.43 -1.51 2.70
N ALA A 80 14.52 -1.99 3.54
CA ALA A 80 14.35 -1.51 4.92
C ALA A 80 15.66 -1.60 5.70
N LYS A 81 16.39 -2.72 5.61
CA LYS A 81 17.70 -2.90 6.25
C LYS A 81 18.73 -1.89 5.77
N LYS A 82 18.84 -1.67 4.45
CA LYS A 82 19.78 -0.68 3.88
C LYS A 82 19.47 0.74 4.36
N ILE A 83 18.20 1.12 4.43
CA ILE A 83 17.80 2.43 4.97
C ILE A 83 18.14 2.53 6.46
N MET A 84 17.83 1.51 7.27
CA MET A 84 18.14 1.47 8.70
C MET A 84 19.66 1.54 8.97
N GLU A 85 20.47 0.85 8.16
CA GLU A 85 21.94 0.92 8.22
C GLU A 85 22.46 2.33 7.90
N ASN A 86 21.86 3.00 6.91
CA ASN A 86 22.27 4.34 6.49
C ASN A 86 21.83 5.47 7.45
N ILE A 87 20.70 5.30 8.17
CA ILE A 87 20.12 6.36 9.02
C ILE A 87 20.59 6.26 10.48
N ILE A 88 21.33 5.21 10.85
CA ILE A 88 21.84 4.95 12.22
C ILE A 88 20.69 4.85 13.23
N PHE A 89 20.15 3.64 13.36
CA PHE A 89 19.70 3.14 14.65
C PHE A 89 20.30 1.75 14.83
N GLN A 90 21.28 1.62 15.74
CA GLN A 90 21.83 0.35 16.22
C GLN A 90 20.76 -0.37 17.06
N LEU A 91 19.65 -0.79 16.44
CA LEU A 91 18.72 -1.72 17.05
C LEU A 91 18.53 -2.91 16.12
N LEU A 92 18.94 -4.07 16.66
CA LEU A 92 18.72 -5.42 16.17
C LEU A 92 19.83 -6.02 15.26
N ILE A 93 20.79 -6.66 15.93
CA ILE A 93 21.68 -7.66 15.30
C ILE A 93 20.84 -8.89 14.95
N ILE A 94 20.38 -8.99 13.70
CA ILE A 94 19.90 -10.26 13.15
C ILE A 94 21.11 -11.03 12.62
N LYS A 95 21.53 -12.06 13.36
CA LYS A 95 22.60 -12.98 12.95
C LYS A 95 22.05 -13.94 11.90
N LYS A 96 22.68 -13.98 10.71
CA LYS A 96 22.38 -14.98 9.68
C LYS A 96 22.69 -16.37 10.26
N LEU A 97 21.68 -17.23 10.42
CA LEU A 97 21.92 -18.64 10.66
C LEU A 97 22.38 -19.24 9.33
N SER A 98 23.65 -19.60 9.24
CA SER A 98 24.16 -20.40 8.13
C SER A 98 23.56 -21.81 8.20
N GLU A 99 23.20 -22.35 7.05
CA GLU A 99 22.66 -23.70 6.89
C GLU A 99 23.53 -24.76 7.59
N LYS A 100 22.86 -25.78 8.13
CA LYS A 100 23.50 -26.96 8.74
C LYS A 100 24.52 -27.52 7.74
N LYS A 101 25.78 -27.61 8.16
CA LYS A 101 26.72 -28.54 7.53
C LYS A 101 26.21 -29.95 7.83
N ASP A 102 25.98 -30.70 6.76
CA ASP A 102 25.76 -32.14 6.79
C ASP A 102 26.82 -32.82 7.67
N ALA A 103 26.35 -33.63 8.62
CA ALA A 103 27.09 -34.66 9.32
C ALA A 103 26.13 -35.82 9.61
#